data_AF-A0A1F9E2T7-F1
#
_entry.id   AF-A0A1F9E2T7-F1
#
_cell.length_a   1.000
_cell.length_b   1.000
_cell.length_c   1.000
_cell.angle_alpha   90.00
_cell.angle_beta   90.00
_cell.angle_gamma   90.00
#
_symmetry.space_group_name_H-M   'P 1'
#
loop_
_entity.id
_entity.type
_entity.pdbx_description
1 polymer ?
#
loop_
_entity_poly.entity_id
_entity_poly.type
_entity_poly.pdbx_seq_one_letter_code
_entity_poly.pdbx_strand_id
1 'polypeptide(L)'
;PSPADFLAASLGGCMGMHMAMYCQTAGLSCEGMELSLVYNIVVEKGQRRINAVTVDVSLPQDPGAREAAILRSAKNCIIRNTLEKGPEIDMAITGGAGEDPQG
;
A
#
# COMPACT_ATOMS: atom_id res chain seq x y z
N PRO A 1 -11.66 -5.19 -10.42
CA PRO A 1 -10.33 -4.93 -9.81
C PRO A 1 -9.26 -5.93 -10.27
N SER A 2 -8.15 -5.40 -10.78
CA SER A 2 -6.92 -6.14 -11.04
C SER A 2 -6.16 -6.43 -9.73
N PRO A 3 -5.24 -7.40 -9.70
CA PRO A 3 -4.34 -7.60 -8.55
C PRO A 3 -3.57 -6.34 -8.13
N ALA A 4 -3.23 -5.47 -9.09
CA ALA A 4 -2.59 -4.19 -8.80
C ALA A 4 -3.53 -3.21 -8.06
N ASP A 5 -4.84 -3.26 -8.33
CA ASP A 5 -5.83 -2.46 -7.59
C ASP A 5 -5.90 -2.89 -6.13
N PHE A 6 -5.76 -4.20 -5.84
CA PHE A 6 -5.71 -4.68 -4.46
C PHE A 6 -4.45 -4.21 -3.73
N LEU A 7 -3.29 -4.20 -4.39
CA LEU A 7 -2.08 -3.63 -3.82
C LEU A 7 -2.25 -2.14 -3.47
N ALA A 8 -2.83 -1.36 -4.39
CA ALA A 8 -3.14 0.04 -4.15
C ALA A 8 -4.14 0.21 -2.98
N ALA A 9 -5.22 -0.58 -2.96
CA ALA A 9 -6.21 -0.56 -1.89
C ALA A 9 -5.60 -0.91 -0.52
N SER A 10 -4.74 -1.94 -0.45
CA SER A 10 -4.03 -2.30 0.77
C SER A 10 -3.07 -1.19 1.22
N LEU A 11 -2.34 -0.57 0.29
CA LEU A 11 -1.49 0.59 0.58
C LEU A 11 -2.31 1.74 1.18
N GLY A 12 -3.45 2.09 0.56
CA GLY A 12 -4.38 3.11 1.05
C GLY A 12 -4.90 2.79 2.45
N GLY A 13 -5.37 1.57 2.68
CA GLY A 13 -5.85 1.12 3.99
C GLY A 13 -4.78 1.19 5.08
N CYS A 14 -3.56 0.75 4.77
CA CYS A 14 -2.42 0.80 5.69
C CYS A 14 -2.02 2.25 6.04
N MET A 15 -1.92 3.15 5.07
CA MET A 15 -1.63 4.57 5.33
C MET A 15 -2.77 5.24 6.10
N GLY A 16 -4.02 5.03 5.68
CA GLY A 16 -5.21 5.59 6.32
C GLY A 16 -5.37 5.14 7.76
N MET A 17 -5.06 3.88 8.08
CA MET A 17 -5.05 3.37 9.45
C MET A 17 -4.07 4.15 10.33
N HIS A 18 -2.83 4.38 9.88
CA HIS A 18 -1.86 5.16 10.64
C HIS A 18 -2.26 6.62 10.80
N MET A 19 -2.84 7.23 9.77
CA MET A 19 -3.39 8.59 9.83
C MET A 19 -4.53 8.69 10.85
N ALA A 20 -5.48 7.75 10.81
CA ALA A 20 -6.61 7.71 11.74
C ALA A 20 -6.15 7.51 13.19
N MET A 21 -5.18 6.62 13.44
CA MET A 21 -4.58 6.43 14.76
C MET A 21 -3.92 7.71 15.26
N TYR A 22 -3.17 8.42 14.40
CA TYR A 22 -2.60 9.71 14.77
C TYR A 22 -3.69 10.71 15.17
N CYS A 23 -4.75 10.86 14.34
CA CYS A 23 -5.86 11.75 14.65
C CYS A 23 -6.48 11.43 16.02
N GLN A 24 -6.74 10.16 16.30
CA GLN A 24 -7.30 9.71 17.58
C GLN A 24 -6.40 10.11 18.77
N THR A 25 -5.09 9.84 18.68
CA THR A 25 -4.14 10.20 19.76
C THR A 25 -3.96 11.71 19.94
N ALA A 26 -4.16 12.49 18.88
CA ALA A 26 -4.07 13.95 18.89
C ALA A 26 -5.39 14.65 19.29
N GLY A 27 -6.46 13.89 19.54
CA GLY A 27 -7.79 14.45 19.82
C GLY A 27 -8.46 15.13 18.60
N LEU A 28 -8.08 14.73 17.39
CA LEU A 28 -8.64 15.22 16.12
C LEU A 28 -9.67 14.22 15.59
N SER A 29 -10.83 14.70 15.16
CA SER A 29 -11.76 13.84 14.41
C SER A 29 -11.36 13.80 12.93
N CYS A 30 -11.10 12.59 12.45
CA CYS A 30 -10.85 12.29 11.03
C CYS A 30 -11.89 11.30 10.49
N GLU A 31 -13.08 11.22 11.12
CA GLU A 31 -14.20 10.41 10.63
C GLU A 31 -14.67 10.96 9.29
N GLY A 32 -14.75 10.11 8.26
CA GLY A 32 -15.01 10.54 6.88
C GLY A 32 -13.75 10.94 6.10
N MET A 33 -12.55 10.67 6.62
CA MET A 33 -11.31 10.77 5.84
C MET A 33 -11.34 9.80 4.66
N GLU A 34 -11.01 10.30 3.47
CA GLU A 34 -10.95 9.53 2.24
C GLU A 34 -9.55 9.58 1.64
N LEU A 35 -9.09 8.44 1.12
CA LEU A 35 -7.84 8.33 0.39
C LEU A 35 -8.14 7.88 -1.04
N SER A 36 -7.84 8.74 -2.01
CA SER A 36 -7.91 8.42 -3.43
C SER A 36 -6.54 8.06 -3.96
N LEU A 37 -6.40 6.86 -4.53
CA LEU A 37 -5.13 6.37 -5.05
C LEU A 37 -5.22 6.13 -6.55
N VAL A 38 -4.27 6.72 -7.29
CA VAL A 38 -4.10 6.52 -8.73
C VAL A 38 -2.69 6.04 -8.99
N TYR A 39 -2.53 5.00 -9.80
CA TYR A 39 -1.22 4.46 -10.15
C TYR A 39 -1.07 4.31 -11.65
N ASN A 40 0.18 4.32 -12.12
CA ASN A 40 0.50 4.05 -13.52
C ASN A 40 1.47 2.87 -13.63
N ILE A 41 1.30 2.09 -14.69
CA ILE A 41 2.17 0.94 -15.00
C ILE A 41 3.17 1.36 -16.06
N VAL A 42 4.42 0.95 -15.89
CA VAL A 42 5.50 1.09 -16.90
C VAL A 42 6.08 -0.27 -17.24
N VAL A 43 6.74 -0.34 -18.40
CA VAL A 43 7.59 -1.47 -18.78
C VAL A 43 9.04 -1.02 -18.67
N GLU A 44 9.79 -1.63 -17.77
CA GLU A 44 11.20 -1.35 -17.55
C GLU A 44 11.99 -2.63 -17.78
N LYS A 45 12.93 -2.63 -18.74
CA LYS A 45 13.73 -3.81 -19.11
C LYS A 45 12.89 -5.08 -19.37
N GLY A 46 11.71 -4.91 -19.98
CA GLY A 46 10.79 -6.01 -20.30
C GLY A 46 9.88 -6.44 -19.14
N GLN A 47 9.98 -5.83 -17.96
CA GLN A 47 9.16 -6.14 -16.79
C GLN A 47 8.10 -5.05 -16.57
N ARG A 48 6.84 -5.46 -16.36
CA ARG A 48 5.76 -4.54 -15.99
C ARG A 48 5.79 -4.29 -14.49
N ARG A 49 5.77 -3.02 -14.08
CA ARG A 49 5.64 -2.64 -12.66
C ARG A 49 4.81 -1.38 -12.49
N ILE A 50 4.26 -1.18 -11.30
CA ILE A 50 3.72 0.12 -10.89
C ILE A 50 4.90 1.08 -10.77
N ASN A 51 4.88 2.18 -11.51
CA ASN A 51 5.94 3.19 -11.48
C ASN A 51 5.79 4.12 -10.28
N ALA A 52 4.59 4.70 -10.15
CA ALA A 52 4.23 5.64 -9.13
C ALA A 52 2.79 5.40 -8.69
N VAL A 53 2.52 5.72 -7.43
CA VAL A 53 1.18 5.81 -6.85
C VAL A 53 1.04 7.22 -6.30
N THR A 54 0.08 7.97 -6.83
CA THR A 54 -0.34 9.26 -6.28
C THR A 54 -1.45 9.01 -5.28
N VAL A 55 -1.34 9.66 -4.13
CA VAL A 55 -2.29 9.51 -3.01
C VAL A 55 -2.82 10.89 -2.67
N ASP A 56 -4.11 11.09 -2.88
CA ASP A 56 -4.82 12.29 -2.46
C ASP A 56 -5.60 11.98 -1.18
N VAL A 57 -5.35 12.76 -0.13
CA VAL A 57 -6.00 12.60 1.18
C VAL A 57 -7.01 13.74 1.34
N SER A 58 -8.28 13.38 1.46
CA SER A 58 -9.35 14.32 1.78
C SER A 58 -9.72 14.17 3.25
N LEU A 59 -9.70 15.28 3.98
CA LEU A 59 -10.22 15.38 5.33
C LEU A 59 -11.49 16.23 5.31
N PRO A 60 -12.53 15.85 6.05
CA PRO A 60 -13.77 16.61 6.09
C PRO A 60 -13.62 17.97 6.80
N GLN A 61 -12.56 18.15 7.59
CA GLN A 61 -12.25 19.36 8.33
C GLN A 61 -10.79 19.75 8.10
N ASP A 62 -10.48 21.04 8.19
CA ASP A 62 -9.12 21.56 8.05
C ASP A 62 -8.23 21.08 9.23
N PRO A 63 -7.15 20.32 8.97
CA PRO A 63 -6.23 19.87 10.01
C PRO A 63 -5.33 20.98 10.58
N GLY A 64 -5.29 22.17 9.95
CA GLY A 64 -4.47 23.30 10.37
C GLY A 64 -3.00 22.91 10.57
N ALA A 65 -2.43 23.28 11.72
CA ALA A 65 -1.02 22.99 12.05
C ALA A 65 -0.69 21.48 12.16
N ARG A 66 -1.69 20.59 12.13
CA ARG A 66 -1.52 19.14 12.27
C ARG A 66 -1.39 18.42 10.94
N GLU A 67 -1.64 19.08 9.80
CA GLU A 67 -1.57 18.49 8.46
C GLU A 67 -0.28 17.69 8.24
N ALA A 68 0.87 18.34 8.46
CA ALA A 68 2.17 17.70 8.26
C ALA A 68 2.40 16.52 9.21
N ALA A 69 1.79 16.50 10.40
CA ALA A 69 1.90 15.40 11.35
C ALA A 69 1.04 14.20 10.94
N ILE A 70 -0.17 14.45 10.42
CA ILE A 70 -1.05 13.42 9.83
C ILE A 70 -0.31 12.75 8.67
N LEU A 71 0.21 13.53 7.71
CA LEU A 71 0.96 12.98 6.57
C LEU A 71 2.20 12.18 7.01
N ARG A 72 2.93 12.65 8.03
CA ARG A 72 4.09 11.92 8.56
C ARG A 72 3.71 10.57 9.18
N SER A 73 2.54 10.45 9.79
CA SER A 73 2.12 9.19 10.42
C SER A 73 2.03 8.03 9.42
N ALA A 74 1.66 8.30 8.16
CA ALA A 74 1.60 7.31 7.10
C ALA A 74 2.96 6.70 6.74
N LYS A 75 4.08 7.32 7.14
CA LYS A 75 5.43 6.73 7.00
C LYS A 75 5.62 5.47 7.86
N ASN A 76 4.75 5.23 8.83
CA ASN A 76 4.75 3.99 9.61
C ASN A 76 4.10 2.82 8.85
N CYS A 77 3.45 3.07 7.71
CA CYS A 77 2.79 2.02 6.93
C CYS A 77 3.79 0.98 6.41
N ILE A 78 3.59 -0.28 6.83
CA ILE A 78 4.42 -1.42 6.43
C ILE A 78 4.40 -1.58 4.91
N ILE A 79 3.24 -1.49 4.24
CA ILE A 79 3.14 -1.68 2.78
C ILE A 79 3.95 -0.61 2.03
N ARG A 80 3.83 0.66 2.43
CA ARG A 80 4.64 1.75 1.86
C ARG A 80 6.13 1.44 1.99
N ASN A 81 6.56 1.05 3.19
CA ASN A 81 7.96 0.80 3.49
C ASN A 81 8.50 -0.45 2.75
N THR A 82 7.67 -1.48 2.59
CA THR A 82 7.96 -2.66 1.76
C THR A 82 8.09 -2.30 0.29
N LEU A 83 7.23 -1.43 -0.25
CA LEU A 83 7.32 -0.97 -1.64
C LEU A 83 8.54 -0.07 -1.89
N GLU A 84 8.96 0.71 -0.89
CA GLU A 84 10.12 1.60 -0.98
C GLU A 84 11.45 0.83 -1.03
N LYS A 85 11.55 -0.29 -0.30
CA LYS A 85 12.78 -1.10 -0.22
C LYS A 85 12.77 -2.35 -1.08
N GLY A 86 11.60 -2.90 -1.37
CA GLY A 86 11.42 -4.22 -1.98
C GLY A 86 11.63 -5.35 -0.96
N PRO A 87 10.70 -6.30 -0.83
CA PRO A 87 10.96 -7.55 -0.13
C PRO A 87 11.72 -8.53 -1.03
N GLU A 88 12.46 -9.45 -0.42
CA GLU A 88 12.91 -10.67 -1.11
C GLU A 88 11.70 -11.57 -1.35
N ILE A 89 11.57 -12.10 -2.57
CA ILE A 89 10.48 -12.99 -2.96
C ILE A 89 11.10 -14.30 -3.44
N ASP A 90 11.09 -15.28 -2.55
CA ASP A 90 11.49 -16.65 -2.87
C ASP A 90 10.32 -17.44 -3.44
N MET A 91 10.58 -18.20 -4.48
CA MET A 91 9.59 -19.05 -5.14
C MET A 91 10.17 -20.45 -5.33
N ALA A 92 9.38 -21.46 -4.97
CA ALA A 92 9.69 -22.86 -5.21
C ALA A 92 8.46 -23.56 -5.80
N ILE A 93 8.68 -24.42 -6.79
CA ILE A 93 7.65 -25.34 -7.28
C ILE A 93 7.69 -26.58 -6.41
N THR A 94 6.62 -26.82 -5.66
CA THR A 94 6.44 -28.07 -4.90
C THR A 94 5.48 -28.97 -5.68
N GLY A 95 6.00 -29.97 -6.39
CA GLY A 95 5.15 -30.99 -7.01
C GLY A 95 5.70 -31.58 -8.31
N GLY A 96 5.99 -32.88 -8.23
CA GLY A 96 6.30 -33.81 -9.29
C GLY A 96 6.47 -35.16 -8.63
N ALA A 97 5.36 -35.81 -8.26
CA ALA A 97 5.42 -37.24 -8.01
C ALA A 97 5.76 -37.85 -9.37
N GLY A 98 7.02 -38.28 -9.53
CA GLY A 98 7.34 -39.17 -10.63
C GLY A 98 6.44 -40.38 -10.46
N GLU A 99 5.52 -40.58 -11.40
CA GLU A 99 4.99 -41.91 -11.66
C GLU A 99 6.20 -42.78 -11.99
N ASP A 100 6.54 -43.70 -11.09
CA ASP A 100 7.48 -44.79 -11.35
C ASP A 100 7.03 -45.52 -12.63
N PRO A 101 7.81 -45.53 -13.71
CA PRO A 101 7.51 -46.39 -14.85
C PRO A 101 8.05 -47.78 -14.56
N GLN A 102 7.44 -48.50 -13.60
CA GLN A 102 7.70 -49.94 -13.43
C GLN A 102 6.38 -50.67 -13.11
N GLY A 103 5.72 -51.09 -14.18
CA GLY A 103 4.56 -51.97 -14.22
C GLY A 103 4.22 -52.30 -15.65
#